data_AF-A0A257RSU6-F1
#
_entry.id   AF-A0A257RSU6-F1
#
_cell.length_a   1.000
_cell.length_b   1.000
_cell.length_c   1.000
_cell.angle_alpha   90.00
_cell.angle_beta   90.00
_cell.angle_gamma   90.00
#
_symmetry.space_group_name_H-M   'P 1'
#
loop_
_entity.id
_entity.type
_entity.pdbx_description
1 polymer ?
#
loop_
_entity_poly.entity_id
_entity_poly.type
_entity_poly.pdbx_seq_one_letter_code
_entity_poly.pdbx_strand_id
1 'polypeptide(L)'
;MLAAQLVLAHRATRLPAPAEQDMDQAPEPPPPACGDDAAPPAPPETEGEQAADRVLDAARSALPPELLAALLLGQGRRGAAGGRAAAPAAATAAHGRPLGARPGRPGREHGLALVDTLRAAAPMQALRRRERPDHPGRVIVLGSDFRVRRHQAPVRSVAIFAVDASGSSALNRLA
;
A
#
# COMPACT_ATOMS: atom_id res chain seq x y z
N MET A 1 -17.15 6.01 2.00
CA MET A 1 -17.84 4.69 2.07
C MET A 1 -16.98 3.52 1.57
N LEU A 2 -16.30 3.61 0.41
CA LEU A 2 -15.54 2.49 -0.19
C LEU A 2 -14.40 1.92 0.70
N ALA A 3 -13.67 2.78 1.40
CA ALA A 3 -12.57 2.34 2.27
C ALA A 3 -13.05 1.48 3.45
N ALA A 4 -14.23 1.79 4.02
CA ALA A 4 -14.81 1.01 5.11
C ALA A 4 -15.25 -0.38 4.62
N GLN A 5 -15.85 -0.47 3.42
CA GLN A 5 -16.25 -1.74 2.82
C GLN A 5 -15.04 -2.66 2.58
N LEU A 6 -13.94 -2.15 2.03
CA LEU A 6 -12.76 -2.96 1.71
C LEU A 6 -11.99 -3.44 2.95
N VAL A 7 -12.06 -2.72 4.07
CA VAL A 7 -11.35 -3.06 5.31
C VAL A 7 -12.19 -3.93 6.24
N LEU A 8 -13.51 -3.71 6.32
CA LEU A 8 -14.38 -4.38 7.30
C LEU A 8 -15.11 -5.60 6.73
N ALA A 9 -15.21 -5.77 5.41
CA ALA A 9 -15.89 -6.92 4.79
C ALA A 9 -15.35 -8.27 5.30
N HIS A 10 -14.03 -8.38 5.52
CA HIS A 10 -13.41 -9.62 6.00
C HIS A 10 -13.73 -9.94 7.48
N ARG A 11 -14.27 -8.97 8.24
CA ARG A 11 -14.59 -9.09 9.68
C ARG A 11 -16.09 -9.19 9.93
N ALA A 12 -16.92 -9.27 8.89
CA ALA A 12 -18.35 -9.41 9.02
C ALA A 12 -18.69 -10.78 9.64
N THR A 13 -19.19 -10.77 10.89
CA THR A 13 -19.71 -11.96 11.57
C THR A 13 -21.20 -12.17 11.33
N ARG A 14 -21.86 -11.20 10.69
CA ARG A 14 -23.24 -11.26 10.23
C ARG A 14 -23.29 -10.74 8.80
N LEU A 15 -23.94 -11.49 7.92
CA LEU A 15 -24.23 -11.02 6.57
C LEU A 15 -25.41 -10.03 6.67
N PRO A 16 -25.37 -8.84 6.03
CA PRO A 16 -26.58 -8.05 5.86
C PRO A 16 -27.62 -8.88 5.11
N ALA A 17 -28.88 -8.80 5.55
CA ALA A 17 -29.97 -9.48 4.85
C ALA A 17 -29.95 -9.04 3.38
N PRO A 18 -30.06 -9.99 2.42
CA PRO A 18 -30.26 -9.59 1.03
C PRO A 18 -31.51 -8.71 0.99
N ALA A 19 -31.43 -7.59 0.27
CA ALA A 19 -32.63 -6.84 -0.06
C ALA A 19 -33.61 -7.83 -0.68
N GLU A 20 -34.77 -8.01 -0.06
CA GLU A 20 -35.84 -8.83 -0.61
C GLU A 20 -36.12 -8.27 -2.00
N GLN A 21 -35.71 -9.04 -3.01
CA GLN A 21 -36.20 -8.83 -4.35
C GLN A 21 -37.67 -9.22 -4.27
N ASP A 22 -38.56 -8.23 -4.22
CA ASP A 22 -39.99 -8.39 -4.43
C ASP A 22 -40.20 -9.04 -5.80
N MET A 23 -40.11 -10.36 -5.85
CA MET A 23 -40.63 -11.22 -6.89
C MET A 23 -41.96 -11.77 -6.37
N ASP A 24 -43.03 -11.02 -6.61
CA ASP A 24 -44.35 -11.50 -7.04
C ASP A 24 -45.40 -10.39 -6.87
N GLN A 25 -45.56 -9.57 -7.91
CA GLN A 25 -46.83 -8.90 -8.19
C GLN A 25 -47.17 -9.11 -9.67
N ALA A 26 -48.26 -9.83 -9.90
CA ALA A 26 -48.88 -10.05 -11.20
C ALA A 26 -49.26 -8.70 -11.86
N PRO A 27 -49.31 -8.60 -13.21
CA PRO A 27 -49.54 -7.32 -13.86
C PRO A 27 -51.04 -6.95 -13.80
N GLU A 28 -51.36 -5.88 -13.08
CA GLU A 28 -52.64 -5.17 -13.20
C GLU A 28 -52.57 -4.18 -14.40
N PRO A 29 -53.67 -3.92 -15.14
CA PRO A 29 -53.63 -3.09 -16.34
C PRO A 29 -53.53 -1.59 -16.00
N PRO A 30 -53.01 -0.74 -16.92
CA PRO A 30 -52.71 0.65 -16.61
C PRO A 30 -53.97 1.55 -16.70
N PRO A 31 -54.17 2.49 -15.77
CA PRO A 31 -54.95 3.70 -16.03
C PRO A 31 -54.05 4.84 -16.58
N PRO A 32 -54.64 5.85 -17.24
CA PRO A 32 -53.93 6.74 -18.16
C PRO A 32 -53.15 7.86 -17.47
N ALA A 33 -52.16 8.40 -18.20
CA ALA A 33 -51.24 9.45 -17.79
C ALA A 33 -51.89 10.82 -17.59
N CYS A 34 -51.43 11.55 -16.57
CA CYS A 34 -51.39 13.02 -16.55
C CYS A 34 -50.43 13.53 -15.46
N GLY A 35 -49.50 14.42 -15.83
CA GLY A 35 -49.15 15.59 -15.03
C GLY A 35 -47.89 15.57 -14.13
N ASP A 36 -46.90 16.32 -14.60
CA ASP A 36 -46.03 17.27 -13.90
C ASP A 36 -44.79 16.87 -13.07
N ASP A 37 -43.76 17.68 -13.37
CA ASP A 37 -42.44 17.81 -12.77
C ASP A 37 -42.45 17.94 -11.24
N ALA A 38 -41.63 17.12 -10.57
CA ALA A 38 -41.04 17.46 -9.28
C ALA A 38 -39.65 16.82 -9.15
N ALA A 39 -38.62 17.67 -9.09
CA ALA A 39 -37.25 17.28 -8.80
C ALA A 39 -37.17 16.55 -7.44
N PRO A 40 -36.38 15.46 -7.29
CA PRO A 40 -36.24 14.79 -6.01
C PRO A 40 -35.47 15.68 -5.02
N PRO A 41 -35.91 15.78 -3.75
CA PRO A 41 -35.22 16.56 -2.73
C PRO A 41 -33.86 15.92 -2.41
N ALA A 42 -32.84 16.77 -2.25
CA ALA A 42 -31.52 16.32 -1.80
C ALA A 42 -31.60 15.71 -0.38
N PRO A 43 -30.88 14.60 -0.11
CA PRO A 43 -30.89 13.97 1.20
C PRO A 43 -30.24 14.87 2.27
N PRO A 44 -30.73 14.85 3.53
CA PRO A 44 -30.19 15.66 4.60
C PRO A 44 -28.77 15.18 4.98
N GLU A 45 -27.81 16.10 4.98
CA GLU A 45 -26.39 15.85 5.28
C GLU A 45 -26.14 15.26 6.68
N THR A 46 -27.11 15.37 7.58
CA THR A 46 -27.08 14.92 8.98
C THR A 46 -26.99 13.41 9.17
N GLU A 47 -27.45 12.60 8.21
CA GLU A 47 -27.37 11.14 8.32
C GLU A 47 -25.94 10.61 8.13
N GLY A 48 -25.12 11.32 7.35
CA GLY A 48 -23.74 10.94 7.05
C GLY A 48 -22.80 11.08 8.25
N GLU A 49 -22.96 12.15 9.03
CA GLU A 49 -22.17 12.42 10.24
C GLU A 49 -22.48 11.39 11.34
N GLN A 50 -23.77 11.10 11.57
CA GLN A 50 -24.18 10.10 12.55
C GLN A 50 -23.71 8.69 12.18
N ALA A 51 -23.68 8.35 10.89
CA ALA A 51 -23.12 7.09 10.42
C ALA A 51 -21.60 7.01 10.67
N ALA A 52 -20.88 8.12 10.45
CA ALA A 52 -19.44 8.20 10.69
C ALA A 52 -19.10 8.03 12.18
N ASP A 53 -19.85 8.69 13.08
CA ASP A 53 -19.66 8.59 14.53
C ASP A 53 -19.92 7.17 15.04
N ARG A 54 -21.00 6.52 14.55
CA ARG A 54 -21.29 5.10 14.89
C ARG A 54 -20.17 4.17 14.44
N VAL A 55 -19.58 4.38 13.26
CA VAL A 55 -18.44 3.58 12.77
C VAL A 55 -17.20 3.82 13.63
N LEU A 56 -16.97 5.06 14.06
CA LEU A 56 -15.83 5.43 14.87
C LEU A 56 -15.90 4.82 16.27
N ASP A 57 -17.08 4.80 16.89
CA ASP A 57 -17.29 4.18 18.20
C ASP A 57 -17.25 2.64 18.13
N ALA A 58 -17.74 2.04 17.04
CA ALA A 58 -17.56 0.62 16.79
C ALA A 58 -16.08 0.24 16.65
N ALA A 59 -15.28 1.05 15.94
CA ALA A 59 -13.85 0.83 15.79
C ALA A 59 -13.10 0.97 17.13
N ARG A 60 -13.47 1.96 17.96
CA ARG A 60 -12.93 2.12 19.32
C ARG A 60 -13.24 0.91 20.21
N SER A 61 -14.46 0.37 20.11
CA SER A 61 -14.90 -0.76 20.93
C SER A 61 -14.26 -2.09 20.50
N ALA A 62 -13.93 -2.23 19.21
CA ALA A 62 -13.33 -3.45 18.65
C ALA A 62 -11.80 -3.54 18.81
N LEU A 63 -11.11 -2.42 19.10
CA LEU A 63 -9.66 -2.37 19.24
C LEU A 63 -9.26 -2.27 20.72
N PRO A 64 -8.40 -3.18 21.23
CA PRO A 64 -7.93 -3.07 22.61
C PRO A 64 -7.10 -1.78 22.78
N PRO A 65 -7.25 -1.05 23.90
CA PRO A 65 -6.64 0.27 24.08
C PRO A 65 -5.10 0.23 24.01
N GLU A 66 -4.50 -0.84 24.52
CA GLU A 66 -3.05 -1.08 24.47
C GLU A 66 -2.50 -1.16 23.03
N LEU A 67 -3.26 -1.77 22.11
CA LEU A 67 -2.86 -1.86 20.69
C LEU A 67 -2.94 -0.50 20.02
N LEU A 68 -3.97 0.29 20.31
CA LEU A 68 -4.11 1.64 19.78
C LEU A 68 -2.96 2.53 20.26
N ALA A 69 -2.60 2.45 21.55
CA ALA A 69 -1.46 3.15 22.12
C ALA A 69 -0.14 2.72 21.47
N ALA A 70 0.08 1.42 21.27
CA ALA A 70 1.27 0.90 20.59
C ALA A 70 1.37 1.38 19.13
N LEU A 71 0.25 1.45 18.41
CA LEU A 71 0.20 1.96 17.04
C LEU A 71 0.50 3.46 16.96
N LEU A 72 0.01 4.26 17.91
CA LEU A 72 0.29 5.69 18.02
C LEU A 72 1.78 5.95 18.31
N LEU A 73 2.36 5.19 19.24
CA LEU A 73 3.80 5.25 19.57
C LEU A 73 4.70 4.73 18.42
N GLY A 74 4.17 3.81 17.61
CA GLY A 74 4.86 3.21 16.47
C GLY A 74 4.82 4.03 15.18
N GLN A 75 3.93 5.04 15.06
CA GLN A 75 3.79 5.86 13.85
C GLN A 75 5.11 6.54 13.44
N GLY A 76 6.00 6.85 14.39
CA GLY A 76 7.28 7.52 14.14
C GLY A 76 8.52 6.61 14.13
N ARG A 77 8.41 5.33 14.50
CA ARG A 77 9.59 4.46 14.73
C ARG A 77 10.02 3.62 13.52
N ARG A 78 9.58 3.97 12.30
CA ARG A 78 10.17 3.45 11.06
C ARG A 78 11.44 4.23 10.70
N GLY A 79 12.40 4.28 11.59
CA GLY A 79 13.69 4.95 11.34
C GLY A 79 14.36 5.40 12.63
N ALA A 80 15.62 5.03 12.76
CA ALA A 80 16.57 5.48 13.78
C ALA A 80 16.32 5.02 15.21
N ALA A 81 16.95 3.90 15.56
CA ALA A 81 17.51 3.73 16.90
C ALA A 81 18.85 3.00 16.78
N GLY A 82 19.95 3.69 17.12
CA GLY A 82 21.27 3.07 17.33
C GLY A 82 22.44 3.81 16.66
N GLY A 83 23.15 4.61 17.48
CA GLY A 83 24.57 5.02 17.40
C GLY A 83 25.26 5.15 16.03
N ARG A 84 25.67 6.39 15.68
CA ARG A 84 26.52 6.71 14.50
C ARG A 84 26.17 5.90 13.25
N ALA A 85 24.89 5.81 12.94
CA ALA A 85 24.46 5.20 11.70
C ALA A 85 24.77 6.16 10.56
N ALA A 86 25.74 5.79 9.72
CA ALA A 86 25.75 6.16 8.32
C ALA A 86 24.30 6.34 7.82
N ALA A 87 24.03 7.47 7.16
CA ALA A 87 22.71 7.79 6.62
C ALA A 87 22.10 6.53 6.00
N PRO A 88 20.84 6.16 6.34
CA PRO A 88 20.25 4.90 5.91
C PRO A 88 20.45 4.79 4.40
N ALA A 89 21.25 3.81 3.99
CA ALA A 89 21.63 3.63 2.61
C ALA A 89 20.35 3.60 1.78
N ALA A 90 20.15 4.64 0.97
CA ALA A 90 18.93 4.79 0.20
C ALA A 90 18.74 3.52 -0.63
N ALA A 91 17.70 2.74 -0.30
CA ALA A 91 17.42 1.46 -0.94
C ALA A 91 16.87 1.61 -2.38
N THR A 92 16.99 2.81 -2.92
CA THR A 92 16.61 3.26 -4.26
C THR A 92 17.82 3.44 -5.16
N ALA A 93 19.03 3.09 -4.72
CA ALA A 93 20.19 3.13 -5.61
C ALA A 93 20.00 2.19 -6.80
N ALA A 94 20.38 2.64 -7.99
CA ALA A 94 20.41 1.80 -9.19
C ALA A 94 21.55 0.77 -9.13
N HIS A 95 22.56 1.03 -8.29
CA HIS A 95 23.80 0.27 -8.19
C HIS A 95 24.17 0.03 -6.71
N GLY A 96 25.02 -0.98 -6.47
CA GLY A 96 25.41 -1.40 -5.13
C GLY A 96 25.03 -2.85 -4.84
N ARG A 97 25.08 -3.26 -3.57
CA ARG A 97 24.84 -4.65 -3.16
C ARG A 97 23.37 -5.02 -3.41
N PRO A 98 23.07 -6.16 -4.06
CA PRO A 98 21.69 -6.59 -4.21
C PRO A 98 21.08 -6.89 -2.83
N LEU A 99 19.94 -6.27 -2.52
CA LEU A 99 19.23 -6.42 -1.25
C LEU A 99 18.02 -7.38 -1.37
N GLY A 100 17.64 -7.74 -2.60
CA GLY A 100 16.47 -8.56 -2.90
C GLY A 100 15.53 -7.87 -3.90
N ALA A 101 14.38 -8.49 -4.18
CA ALA A 101 13.37 -7.92 -5.07
C ALA A 101 12.15 -7.42 -4.30
N ARG A 102 11.47 -6.41 -4.84
CA ARG A 102 10.18 -5.90 -4.32
C ARG A 102 9.13 -5.80 -5.42
N PRO A 103 7.82 -5.83 -5.09
CA PRO A 103 6.78 -5.44 -6.05
C PRO A 103 7.03 -4.05 -6.62
N GLY A 104 6.90 -3.92 -7.94
CA GLY A 104 7.09 -2.64 -8.63
C GLY A 104 7.21 -2.82 -10.13
N ARG A 105 6.99 -1.74 -10.88
CA ARG A 105 7.18 -1.73 -12.34
C ARG A 105 8.66 -1.55 -12.67
N PRO A 106 9.22 -2.33 -13.60
CA PRO A 106 10.58 -2.13 -14.07
C PRO A 106 10.69 -0.74 -14.73
N GLY A 107 11.80 -0.04 -14.47
CA GLY A 107 12.06 1.30 -14.99
C GLY A 107 13.56 1.56 -15.11
N ARG A 108 13.95 2.79 -15.47
CA ARG A 108 15.37 3.17 -15.61
C ARG A 108 16.15 2.99 -14.30
N GLU A 109 15.51 3.28 -13.17
CA GLU A 109 16.10 3.22 -11.83
C GLU A 109 16.31 1.78 -11.34
N HIS A 110 15.38 0.88 -11.68
CA HIS A 110 15.30 -0.46 -11.11
C HIS A 110 14.99 -1.49 -12.20
N GLY A 111 15.96 -2.38 -12.42
CA GLY A 111 15.80 -3.49 -13.35
C GLY A 111 14.78 -4.53 -12.87
N LEU A 112 14.17 -5.23 -13.83
CA LEU A 112 13.27 -6.35 -13.58
C LEU A 112 14.02 -7.51 -12.90
N ALA A 113 13.44 -8.03 -11.82
CA ALA A 113 13.88 -9.26 -11.17
C ALA A 113 13.16 -10.45 -11.82
N LEU A 114 13.67 -10.92 -12.96
CA LEU A 114 13.00 -11.91 -13.81
C LEU A 114 12.56 -13.17 -13.04
N VAL A 115 13.45 -13.76 -12.26
CA VAL A 115 13.16 -14.99 -11.49
C VAL A 115 12.05 -14.75 -10.47
N ASP A 116 12.09 -13.64 -9.74
CA ASP A 116 11.08 -13.31 -8.74
C ASP A 116 9.73 -12.96 -9.37
N THR A 117 9.74 -12.31 -10.54
CA THR A 117 8.54 -12.07 -11.35
C THR A 117 7.93 -13.37 -11.84
N LEU A 118 8.73 -14.29 -12.39
CA LEU A 118 8.23 -15.59 -12.82
C LEU A 118 7.73 -16.42 -11.62
N ARG A 119 8.40 -16.36 -10.47
CA ARG A 119 7.96 -17.01 -9.23
C ARG A 119 6.61 -16.47 -8.75
N ALA A 120 6.39 -15.16 -8.87
CA ALA A 120 5.10 -14.54 -8.55
C ALA A 120 3.99 -14.91 -9.55
N ALA A 121 4.33 -15.01 -10.85
CA ALA A 121 3.38 -15.34 -11.91
C ALA A 121 3.04 -16.84 -12.00
N ALA A 122 3.97 -17.72 -11.64
CA ALA A 122 3.86 -19.18 -11.75
C ALA A 122 2.58 -19.78 -11.12
N PRO A 123 2.21 -19.48 -9.86
CA PRO A 123 1.03 -20.08 -9.23
C PRO A 123 -0.28 -19.69 -9.93
N MET A 124 -0.33 -18.50 -10.54
CA MET A 124 -1.54 -17.98 -11.17
C MET A 124 -1.72 -18.46 -12.61
N GLN A 125 -0.75 -19.19 -13.19
CA GLN A 125 -0.80 -19.57 -14.60
C GLN A 125 -1.99 -20.45 -14.95
N ALA A 126 -2.40 -21.36 -14.07
CA ALA A 126 -3.53 -22.26 -14.32
C ALA A 126 -4.84 -21.47 -14.49
N LEU A 127 -5.11 -20.50 -13.60
CA LEU A 127 -6.27 -19.63 -13.68
C LEU A 127 -6.21 -18.76 -14.95
N ARG A 128 -5.06 -18.11 -15.19
CA ARG A 128 -4.91 -17.18 -16.32
C ARG A 128 -5.03 -17.85 -17.68
N ARG A 129 -4.60 -19.11 -17.82
CA ARG A 129 -4.80 -19.89 -19.05
C ARG A 129 -6.27 -20.20 -19.32
N ARG A 130 -7.08 -20.37 -18.26
CA ARG A 130 -8.54 -20.56 -18.40
C ARG A 130 -9.23 -19.25 -18.79
N GLU A 131 -8.79 -18.14 -18.21
CA GLU A 131 -9.34 -16.80 -18.52
C GLU A 131 -8.91 -16.27 -19.89
N ARG A 132 -7.73 -16.66 -20.38
CA ARG A 132 -7.15 -16.21 -21.65
C ARG A 132 -6.62 -17.40 -22.45
N PRO A 133 -7.52 -18.25 -23.00
CA PRO A 133 -7.12 -19.42 -23.77
C PRO A 133 -6.34 -19.05 -25.04
N ASP A 134 -6.67 -17.90 -25.66
CA ASP A 134 -6.05 -17.42 -26.90
C ASP A 134 -4.77 -16.60 -26.67
N HIS A 135 -4.23 -16.59 -25.44
CA HIS A 135 -3.01 -15.83 -25.17
C HIS A 135 -1.80 -16.47 -25.90
N PRO A 136 -1.09 -15.74 -26.77
CA PRO A 136 -0.05 -16.30 -27.63
C PRO A 136 1.22 -16.72 -26.85
N GLY A 137 1.42 -16.17 -25.66
CA GLY A 137 2.59 -16.43 -24.83
C GLY A 137 2.44 -17.66 -23.92
N ARG A 138 3.52 -18.46 -23.81
CA ARG A 138 3.63 -19.63 -22.92
C ARG A 138 3.42 -19.31 -21.44
N VAL A 139 3.76 -18.08 -21.03
CA VAL A 139 3.59 -17.58 -19.65
C VAL A 139 2.85 -16.26 -19.70
N ILE A 140 1.78 -16.16 -18.92
CA ILE A 140 0.94 -14.96 -18.82
C ILE A 140 1.40 -14.16 -17.60
N VAL A 141 2.13 -13.06 -17.84
CA VAL A 141 2.65 -12.16 -16.79
C VAL A 141 1.81 -10.88 -16.76
N LEU A 142 1.31 -10.52 -15.58
CA LEU A 142 0.56 -9.28 -15.33
C LEU A 142 1.43 -8.27 -14.57
N GLY A 143 1.01 -7.00 -14.59
CA GLY A 143 1.71 -5.93 -13.87
C GLY A 143 1.83 -6.14 -12.35
N SER A 144 0.92 -6.92 -11.75
CA SER A 144 0.96 -7.30 -10.33
C SER A 144 2.08 -8.29 -9.99
N ASP A 145 2.59 -9.03 -11.00
CA ASP A 145 3.68 -9.98 -10.82
C ASP A 145 5.04 -9.30 -10.90
N PHE A 146 5.12 -8.08 -11.42
CA PHE A 146 6.40 -7.42 -11.60
C PHE A 146 7.11 -7.23 -10.26
N ARG A 147 8.39 -7.61 -10.29
CA ARG A 147 9.32 -7.49 -9.18
C ARG A 147 10.53 -6.73 -9.69
N VAL A 148 10.98 -5.74 -8.95
CA VAL A 148 12.17 -4.93 -9.28
C VAL A 148 13.28 -5.20 -8.29
N ARG A 149 14.51 -5.24 -8.80
CA ARG A 149 15.73 -5.41 -8.00
C ARG A 149 15.93 -4.19 -7.10
N ARG A 150 16.26 -4.42 -5.84
CA ARG A 150 16.70 -3.38 -4.90
C ARG A 150 18.20 -3.47 -4.71
N HIS A 151 18.84 -2.32 -4.70
CA HIS A 151 20.24 -2.22 -4.34
C HIS A 151 20.38 -1.36 -3.09
N GLN A 152 21.35 -1.74 -2.28
CA GLN A 152 21.81 -0.92 -1.17
C GLN A 152 23.00 -0.10 -1.65
N ALA A 153 22.88 1.23 -1.60
CA ALA A 153 24.00 2.12 -1.86
C ALA A 153 25.14 1.81 -0.88
N PRO A 154 26.41 1.75 -1.35
CA PRO A 154 27.53 1.79 -0.42
C PRO A 154 27.53 3.13 0.30
N VAL A 155 27.65 3.09 1.62
CA VAL A 155 27.91 4.31 2.40
C VAL A 155 29.35 4.72 2.10
N ARG A 156 29.56 5.95 1.62
CA ARG A 156 30.89 6.53 1.40
C ARG A 156 31.15 7.60 2.45
N SER A 157 32.33 7.57 3.07
CA SER A 157 32.83 8.61 3.98
C SER A 157 34.12 9.20 3.43
N VAL A 158 34.21 10.53 3.37
CA VAL A 158 35.41 11.27 2.95
C VAL A 158 35.99 11.98 4.17
N ALA A 159 37.26 11.75 4.48
CA ALA A 159 37.99 12.46 5.53
C ALA A 159 38.97 13.45 4.87
N ILE A 160 38.83 14.73 5.18
CA ILE A 160 39.73 15.79 4.71
C ILE A 160 40.63 16.18 5.88
N PHE A 161 41.93 16.07 5.70
CA PHE A 161 42.93 16.51 6.67
C PHE A 161 43.53 17.82 6.17
N ALA A 162 43.30 18.90 6.90
CA ALA A 162 44.03 20.15 6.70
C ALA A 162 45.21 20.16 7.67
N VAL A 163 46.43 20.27 7.13
CA VAL A 163 47.65 20.38 7.92
C VAL A 163 48.21 21.78 7.69
N ASP A 164 48.42 22.53 8.76
CA ASP A 164 49.13 23.81 8.70
C ASP A 164 50.61 23.54 8.38
N ALA A 165 51.08 24.09 7.27
CA ALA A 165 52.47 23.97 6.84
C ALA A 165 53.41 24.91 7.61
N SER A 166 52.89 25.73 8.53
CA SER A 166 53.69 26.49 9.49
C SER A 166 54.39 25.54 10.46
N GLY A 167 55.73 25.53 10.47
CA GLY A 167 56.57 24.57 11.21
C GLY A 167 56.45 24.59 12.75
N SER A 168 55.46 25.29 13.33
CA SER A 168 55.21 25.37 14.77
C SER A 168 54.71 24.07 15.40
N SER A 169 54.18 23.13 14.59
CA SER A 169 53.68 21.82 15.05
C SER A 169 54.74 20.70 15.13
N ALA A 170 56.00 21.00 14.81
CA ALA A 170 57.12 20.05 14.90
C ALA A 170 57.68 19.91 16.33
N LEU A 171 57.63 20.97 17.15
CA LEU A 171 58.24 21.00 18.48
C LEU A 171 57.57 20.07 19.50
N ASN A 172 56.28 19.77 19.35
CA ASN A 172 55.51 18.91 20.27
C ASN A 172 55.64 17.40 20.00
N ARG A 173 56.54 16.96 19.10
CA ARG A 173 56.74 15.53 18.78
C ARG A 173 58.03 14.94 19.35
N LEU A 174 58.86 15.73 20.03
CA LEU A 174 60.17 15.33 20.58
C LEU A 174 60.20 15.24 22.12
N ALA A 175 59.05 15.24 22.79
CA ALA A 175 58.92 15.14 24.25
C ALA A 175 58.28 13.82 24.67
#